data_AF-A0A950ZAC9-F1
#
_entry.id   AF-A0A950ZAC9-F1
#
_cell.length_a   1.000
_cell.length_b   1.000
_cell.length_c   1.000
_cell.angle_alpha   90.00
_cell.angle_beta   90.00
_cell.angle_gamma   90.00
#
_symmetry.space_group_name_H-M   'P 1'
#
loop_
_entity.id
_entity.type
_entity.pdbx_description
1 polymer ?
#
loop_
_entity_poly.entity_id
_entity_poly.type
_entity_poly.pdbx_seq_one_letter_code
_entity_poly.pdbx_strand_id
1 'polypeptide(L)' 'MILKALGALIFIVGIGLFIGNVSGKFPTFPGLGWLGMFIGGAVYRTGARNA' A
#
# COMPACT_ATOMS: atom_id res chain seq x y z
N MET A 1 -11.33 12.44 6.05
CA MET A 1 -10.89 12.60 4.63
C MET A 1 -9.38 12.40 4.42
N ILE A 2 -8.49 13.13 5.11
CA ILE A 2 -7.03 13.06 4.88
C ILE A 2 -6.43 11.66 5.08
N LEU A 3 -6.86 10.96 6.14
CA LEU A 3 -6.38 9.62 6.49
C LEU A 3 -6.77 8.57 5.42
N LYS A 4 -7.93 8.78 4.79
CA LYS A 4 -8.42 7.93 3.70
C LYS A 4 -7.55 8.11 2.45
N ALA A 5 -7.19 9.34 2.10
CA ALA A 5 -6.28 9.63 0.99
C ALA A 5 -4.86 9.07 1.24
N LEU A 6 -4.35 9.21 2.46
CA LEU A 6 -3.06 8.64 2.88
C LEU A 6 -3.04 7.12 2.77
N GLY A 7 -4.07 6.44 3.24
CA GLY A 7 -4.18 4.98 3.11
C GLY A 7 -4.21 4.51 1.65
N ALA A 8 -4.95 5.21 0.80
CA ALA A 8 -4.98 4.92 -0.63
C ALA A 8 -3.60 5.10 -1.29
N LEU A 9 -2.88 6.17 -0.95
CA LEU A 9 -1.54 6.42 -1.48
C LEU A 9 -0.56 5.30 -1.09
N ILE A 10 -0.53 4.93 0.19
CA ILE A 10 0.34 3.86 0.70
C ILE A 10 0.00 2.52 0.03
N PHE A 11 -1.30 2.26 -0.21
CA PHE A 11 -1.76 1.06 -0.90
C PHE A 11 -1.25 0.98 -2.35
N ILE A 12 -1.37 2.08 -3.10
CA ILE A 12 -0.90 2.17 -4.49
C ILE A 12 0.62 1.99 -4.57
N VAL A 13 1.36 2.59 -3.65
CA VAL A 13 2.82 2.38 -3.54
C VAL A 13 3.14 0.90 -3.25
N GLY A 14 2.39 0.27 -2.35
CA GLY A 14 2.49 -1.17 -2.09
C GLY A 14 2.24 -2.02 -3.34
N ILE A 15 1.25 -1.67 -4.17
CA ILE A 15 1.01 -2.31 -5.47
C ILE A 15 2.20 -2.16 -6.41
N GLY A 16 2.73 -0.95 -6.55
CA GLY A 16 3.89 -0.70 -7.41
C GLY A 16 5.10 -1.53 -6.99
N LEU A 17 5.39 -1.59 -5.69
CA LEU A 17 6.48 -2.40 -5.14
C LEU A 17 6.23 -3.90 -5.31
N PHE A 18 5.01 -4.38 -5.11
CA PHE A 18 4.67 -5.79 -5.27
C PHE A 18 4.78 -6.23 -6.74
N ILE A 19 4.19 -5.47 -7.67
CA ILE A 19 4.28 -5.76 -9.09
C ILE A 19 5.73 -5.64 -9.56
N GLY A 20 6.47 -4.62 -9.11
CA GLY A 20 7.89 -4.45 -9.37
C GLY A 20 8.73 -5.65 -8.91
N ASN A 21 8.40 -6.22 -7.75
CA ASN A 21 9.02 -7.43 -7.22
C ASN A 21 8.70 -8.67 -8.06
N VAL A 22 7.41 -8.91 -8.34
CA VAL A 22 6.93 -10.10 -9.09
C VAL A 22 7.41 -10.06 -10.54
N SER A 23 7.47 -8.88 -11.15
CA SER A 23 7.95 -8.69 -12.52
C SER A 23 9.48 -8.68 -12.65
N GLY A 24 10.22 -8.75 -11.54
CA GLY A 24 11.68 -8.70 -11.53
C GLY A 24 12.27 -7.35 -11.96
N LYS A 25 11.45 -6.29 -12.09
CA LYS A 25 11.89 -4.95 -12.50
C LYS A 25 12.55 -4.15 -11.38
N PHE A 26 12.21 -4.44 -10.12
CA PHE A 26 12.82 -3.79 -8.96
C PHE A 26 13.19 -4.84 -7.91
N PRO A 27 14.47 -4.94 -7.50
CA PRO A 27 14.87 -5.76 -6.36
C PRO A 27 14.32 -5.10 -5.10
N THR A 28 13.11 -5.47 -4.72
CA THR A 28 12.47 -5.02 -3.48
C THR A 28 12.48 -6.20 -2.52
N PHE A 29 12.62 -5.93 -1.23
CA PHE A 29 12.61 -7.00 -0.23
C PHE A 29 11.32 -7.82 -0.39
N PRO A 30 11.42 -9.17 -0.47
CA PRO A 30 10.25 -10.02 -0.60
C PRO A 30 9.28 -9.73 0.56
N GLY A 31 8.08 -9.25 0.22
CA GLY A 31 7.04 -8.90 1.18
C GLY A 31 6.83 -7.41 1.45
N LEU A 32 7.72 -6.50 1.01
CA LEU A 32 7.50 -5.05 1.21
C LEU A 32 6.27 -4.51 0.47
N GLY A 33 6.04 -4.97 -0.75
CA GLY A 33 4.83 -4.61 -1.50
C GLY A 33 3.55 -5.11 -0.83
N TRP A 34 3.59 -6.32 -0.27
CA TRP A 34 2.46 -6.90 0.47
C TRP A 34 2.20 -6.13 1.77
N LEU A 35 3.26 -5.78 2.52
CA LEU A 35 3.17 -4.94 3.72
C LEU A 35 2.62 -3.54 3.41
N GLY A 36 3.08 -2.90 2.33
CA GLY A 36 2.58 -1.60 1.88
C GLY A 36 1.09 -1.64 1.54
N MET A 37 0.63 -2.68 0.84
CA MET A 37 -0.79 -2.89 0.60
C MET A 37 -1.56 -3.13 1.91
N PHE A 38 -1.05 -3.95 2.82
CA PHE A 38 -1.75 -4.27 4.06
C PHE A 38 -1.92 -3.03 4.96
N ILE A 39 -0.84 -2.26 5.12
CA ILE A 39 -0.83 -1.02 5.90
C ILE A 39 -1.72 0.04 5.22
N GLY A 40 -1.58 0.23 3.90
CA GLY A 40 -2.39 1.18 3.14
C GLY A 40 -3.89 0.87 3.23
N GLY A 41 -4.27 -0.40 3.09
CA GLY A 41 -5.65 -0.85 3.23
C GLY A 41 -6.21 -0.65 4.64
N ALA A 42 -5.41 -0.93 5.67
CA ALA A 42 -5.78 -0.70 7.06
C ALA A 42 -5.99 0.80 7.35
N VAL A 43 -5.06 1.66 6.91
CA VAL A 43 -5.16 3.12 7.08
C VAL A 43 -6.34 3.69 6.30
N TYR A 44 -6.60 3.20 5.08
CA TYR A 44 -7.76 3.61 4.28
C TYR A 44 -9.07 3.26 4.99
N ARG A 45 -9.18 2.03 5.52
CA ARG A 45 -10.37 1.56 6.23
C ARG A 45 -10.61 2.34 7.53
N THR A 46 -9.55 2.62 8.29
CA THR A 46 -9.62 3.49 9.47
C THR A 46 -10.03 4.90 9.08
N GLY A 47 -9.47 5.46 8.02
CA GLY A 47 -9.82 6.79 7.51
C GLY A 47 -11.24 6.88 6.93
N ALA A 48 -11.82 5.78 6.47
CA ALA A 48 -13.18 5.70 5.97
C ALA A 48 -14.23 5.51 7.09
N ARG A 49 -13.85 4.87 8.21
CA ARG A 49 -14.72 4.72 9.39
C ARG A 49 -14.82 5.97 10.25
N ASN A 50 -13.79 6.83 10.22
CA ASN A 50 -13.71 8.06 11.01
C ASN A 50 -14.03 9.32 10.18
N ALA A 51 -14.69 9.18 9.02
CA ALA A 51 -14.99 10.27 8.09
C ALA A 51 -16.50 10.44 7.88
#